data_AF-A0A2E6ZWJ5-F1
#
_entry.id   AF-A0A2E6ZWJ5-F1
#
_cell.length_a   1.000
_cell.length_b   1.000
_cell.length_c   1.000
_cell.angle_alpha   90.00
_cell.angle_beta   90.00
_cell.angle_gamma   90.00
#
_symmetry.space_group_name_H-M   'P 1'
#
loop_
_entity.id
_entity.type
_entity.pdbx_description
1 polymer ?
#
loop_
_entity_poly.entity_id
_entity_poly.type
_entity_poly.pdbx_seq_one_letter_code
_entity_poly.pdbx_strand_id
1 'polypeptide(L)'
;MSQTSVPPSEPVRVLRVIARLNVGGPALHVSLLNSGMHAERFRSWLVTGTENPGEGSLRSYAEARGIEPIVIPEMLGQATLAPRDAIALAKMIRLVRLVRPHVVHTHTAKAGFLGRVAARAAGVPVVRHT
;
A
#
# COMPACT_ATOMS: atom_id res chain seq x y z
N MET A 1 -31.91 10.14 -3.57
CA MET A 1 -31.56 10.46 -2.17
C MET A 1 -30.05 10.34 -2.02
N SER A 2 -29.32 11.41 -2.38
CA SER A 2 -27.86 11.46 -2.22
C SER A 2 -27.54 11.79 -0.77
N GLN A 3 -27.00 10.82 -0.03
CA GLN A 3 -26.42 11.08 1.29
C GLN A 3 -25.10 11.82 1.09
N THR A 4 -25.15 13.14 1.10
CA THR A 4 -23.95 13.98 1.16
C THR A 4 -23.42 13.92 2.59
N SER A 5 -22.63 12.89 2.90
CA SER A 5 -21.89 12.83 4.16
C SER A 5 -20.94 14.02 4.23
N VAL A 6 -21.02 14.78 5.33
CA VAL A 6 -20.07 15.85 5.65
C VAL A 6 -18.67 15.23 5.60
N PRO A 7 -17.73 15.80 4.82
CA PRO A 7 -16.38 15.28 4.78
C PRO A 7 -15.76 15.34 6.19
N PRO A 8 -14.96 14.34 6.59
CA PRO A 8 -14.31 14.35 7.89
C PRO A 8 -13.45 15.61 8.06
N SER A 9 -13.30 16.08 9.29
CA SER A 9 -12.51 17.28 9.63
C SER A 9 -11.05 17.19 9.19
N GLU A 10 -10.54 15.97 8.99
CA GLU A 10 -9.26 15.68 8.32
C GLU A 10 -9.44 14.54 7.29
N PRO A 11 -8.69 14.57 6.16
CA PRO A 11 -8.73 13.48 5.19
C PRO A 11 -8.38 12.12 5.81
N VAL A 12 -9.11 11.08 5.42
CA VAL A 12 -8.83 9.71 5.86
C VAL A 12 -7.49 9.26 5.29
N ARG A 13 -6.55 8.92 6.18
CA ARG A 13 -5.23 8.41 5.81
C ARG A 13 -5.29 6.92 5.44
N VAL A 14 -4.94 6.60 4.20
CA VAL A 14 -4.98 5.24 3.65
C VAL A 14 -3.57 4.82 3.21
N LEU A 15 -3.06 3.72 3.77
CA LEU A 15 -1.82 3.10 3.34
C LEU A 15 -2.15 1.88 2.48
N ARG A 16 -1.78 1.92 1.21
CA ARG A 16 -1.95 0.81 0.26
C ARG A 16 -0.64 0.06 0.14
N VAL A 17 -0.67 -1.26 0.21
CA VAL A 17 0.53 -2.10 0.20
C VAL A 17 0.39 -3.17 -0.86
N ILE A 18 1.31 -3.23 -1.82
CA ILE A 18 1.38 -4.27 -2.84
C ILE A 18 2.81 -4.82 -2.89
N ALA A 19 3.02 -6.11 -3.15
CA ALA A 19 4.37 -6.65 -3.08
C ALA A 19 5.26 -6.21 -4.25
N ARG A 20 4.69 -5.91 -5.43
CA ARG A 20 5.40 -5.46 -6.64
C ARG A 20 4.47 -4.57 -7.47
N LEU A 21 5.02 -3.61 -8.20
CA LEU A 21 4.29 -2.84 -9.21
C LEU A 21 4.51 -3.42 -10.61
N ASN A 22 4.54 -4.74 -10.74
CA ASN A 22 4.68 -5.39 -12.04
C ASN A 22 3.47 -5.13 -12.94
N VAL A 23 3.64 -5.25 -14.25
CA VAL A 23 2.52 -5.14 -15.20
C VAL A 23 1.47 -6.21 -14.90
N GLY A 24 0.30 -5.76 -14.42
CA GLY A 24 -0.80 -6.63 -14.04
C GLY A 24 -1.97 -5.90 -13.40
N GLY A 25 -3.12 -6.59 -13.31
CA GLY A 25 -4.38 -6.04 -12.81
C GLY A 25 -4.28 -5.42 -11.40
N PRO A 26 -3.68 -6.09 -10.40
CA PRO A 26 -3.53 -5.52 -9.06
C PRO A 26 -2.73 -4.21 -9.03
N ALA A 27 -1.61 -4.15 -9.75
CA ALA A 27 -0.74 -2.96 -9.78
C ALA A 27 -1.40 -1.77 -10.49
N LEU A 28 -2.15 -2.00 -11.58
CA LEU A 28 -2.99 -0.99 -12.22
C LEU A 28 -4.09 -0.50 -11.26
N HIS A 29 -4.79 -1.43 -10.62
CA HIS A 29 -5.90 -1.13 -9.72
C HIS A 29 -5.45 -0.27 -8.53
N VAL A 30 -4.35 -0.62 -7.86
CA VAL A 30 -3.85 0.18 -6.73
C VAL A 30 -3.39 1.56 -7.17
N SER A 31 -2.80 1.68 -8.37
CA SER A 31 -2.36 2.96 -8.92
C SER A 31 -3.56 3.87 -9.21
N LEU A 32 -4.58 3.35 -9.91
CA LEU A 32 -5.81 4.08 -10.20
C LEU A 32 -6.55 4.50 -8.93
N LEU A 33 -6.64 3.61 -7.94
CA LEU A 33 -7.25 3.96 -6.65
C LEU A 33 -6.44 5.02 -5.91
N ASN A 34 -5.11 4.99 -5.98
CA ASN A 34 -4.29 5.95 -5.26
C ASN A 34 -4.40 7.36 -5.87
N SER A 35 -4.45 7.47 -7.20
CA SER A 35 -4.58 8.77 -7.89
C SER A 35 -6.03 9.26 -8.04
N GLY A 36 -7.00 8.37 -8.03
CA GLY A 36 -8.40 8.68 -8.35
C GLY A 36 -9.28 9.05 -7.15
N MET A 37 -8.78 8.93 -5.91
CA MET A 37 -9.57 9.30 -4.73
C MET A 37 -9.56 10.82 -4.52
N HIS A 38 -10.70 11.37 -4.09
CA HIS A 38 -10.82 12.79 -3.75
C HIS A 38 -9.84 13.16 -2.63
N ALA A 39 -8.87 14.03 -2.95
CA ALA A 39 -7.81 14.45 -2.02
C ALA A 39 -8.36 15.12 -0.75
N GLU A 40 -9.52 15.79 -0.85
CA GLU A 40 -10.22 16.40 0.29
C GLU A 40 -10.72 15.36 1.31
N ARG A 41 -11.02 14.14 0.85
CA ARG A 41 -11.56 13.06 1.69
C ARG A 41 -10.51 12.03 2.06
N PHE A 42 -9.48 11.88 1.25
CA PHE A 42 -8.48 10.83 1.43
C PHE A 42 -7.07 11.33 1.16
N ARG A 43 -6.16 10.97 2.06
CA ARG A 43 -4.72 11.08 1.84
C ARG A 43 -4.15 9.68 1.72
N SER A 44 -3.59 9.34 0.56
CA SER A 44 -3.18 7.97 0.25
C SER A 44 -1.67 7.86 0.02
N TRP A 45 -1.09 6.75 0.49
CA TRP A 45 0.28 6.36 0.20
C TRP A 45 0.28 4.97 -0.43
N LEU A 46 1.17 4.76 -1.39
CA LEU A 46 1.41 3.47 -2.03
C LEU A 46 2.77 2.93 -1.58
N VAL A 47 2.76 1.75 -0.97
CA VAL A 47 3.96 1.00 -0.60
C VAL A 47 4.13 -0.16 -1.54
N THR A 48 5.33 -0.33 -2.07
CA THR A 48 5.66 -1.44 -2.96
C THR A 48 7.00 -2.08 -2.60
N GLY A 49 7.18 -3.32 -3.07
CA GLY A 49 8.46 -4.00 -3.06
C GLY A 49 9.23 -3.82 -4.36
N THR A 50 10.05 -4.81 -4.72
CA THR A 50 10.82 -4.81 -5.98
C THR A 50 10.31 -5.86 -6.96
N GLU A 51 10.22 -5.49 -8.23
CA GLU A 51 9.89 -6.40 -9.33
C GLU A 51 10.93 -7.52 -9.46
N ASN A 52 10.50 -8.69 -9.97
CA ASN A 52 11.45 -9.75 -10.30
C ASN A 52 12.26 -9.38 -11.56
N PRO A 53 13.47 -9.94 -11.73
CA PRO A 53 14.23 -9.78 -12.96
C PRO A 53 13.41 -10.16 -14.20
N GLY A 54 13.38 -9.28 -15.20
CA GLY A 54 12.63 -9.47 -16.45
C GLY A 54 11.15 -9.11 -16.40
N GLU A 55 10.61 -8.69 -15.24
CA GLU A 55 9.24 -8.18 -15.17
C GLU A 55 9.16 -6.72 -15.62
N GLY A 56 8.13 -6.38 -16.40
CA GLY A 56 7.78 -4.99 -16.65
C GLY A 56 7.24 -4.33 -15.38
N SER A 57 7.46 -3.02 -15.24
CA SER A 57 7.00 -2.22 -14.10
C SER A 57 6.00 -1.14 -14.53
N LEU A 58 5.00 -0.90 -13.67
CA LEU A 58 4.04 0.19 -13.75
C LEU A 58 4.45 1.39 -12.89
N ARG A 59 5.71 1.44 -12.44
CA ARG A 59 6.20 2.58 -11.66
C ARG A 59 6.07 3.91 -12.41
N SER A 60 6.52 3.99 -13.67
CA SER A 60 6.37 5.19 -14.49
C SER A 60 4.90 5.58 -14.71
N TYR A 61 4.00 4.58 -14.77
CA TYR A 61 2.56 4.81 -14.87
C TYR A 61 1.98 5.44 -13.60
N ALA A 62 2.47 5.02 -12.42
CA ALA A 62 2.09 5.59 -11.13
C ALA A 62 2.66 7.02 -10.97
N GLU A 63 3.94 7.22 -11.31
CA GLU A 63 4.62 8.52 -11.24
C GLU A 63 3.96 9.57 -12.15
N ALA A 64 3.55 9.18 -13.36
CA ALA A 64 2.80 10.05 -14.27
C ALA A 64 1.44 10.52 -13.72
N ARG A 65 0.97 9.92 -12.61
CA ARG A 65 -0.26 10.29 -11.89
C ARG A 65 0.01 10.97 -10.55
N GLY A 66 1.25 11.42 -10.33
CA GLY A 66 1.66 12.08 -9.09
C GLY A 66 1.78 11.13 -7.91
N ILE A 67 1.88 9.82 -8.15
CA ILE A 67 2.11 8.84 -7.09
C ILE A 67 3.61 8.60 -7.01
N GLU A 68 4.20 8.88 -5.86
CA GLU A 68 5.57 8.49 -5.54
C GLU A 68 5.54 7.28 -4.58
N PRO A 69 5.78 6.05 -5.07
CA PRO A 69 5.68 4.86 -4.24
C PRO A 69 6.81 4.80 -3.21
N ILE A 70 6.47 4.41 -1.98
CA ILE A 70 7.44 4.08 -0.94
C ILE A 70 7.93 2.66 -1.19
N VAL A 71 9.21 2.51 -1.52
CA VAL A 71 9.80 1.21 -1.85
C VAL A 71 10.41 0.55 -0.61
N ILE A 72 10.04 -0.72 -0.35
CA ILE A 72 10.67 -1.60 0.62
C ILE A 72 11.34 -2.75 -0.14
N PRO A 73 12.65 -2.64 -0.47
CA PRO A 73 13.32 -3.59 -1.38
C PRO A 73 13.27 -5.05 -0.92
N GLU A 74 13.23 -5.28 0.40
CA GLU A 74 13.18 -6.62 0.98
C GLU A 74 11.83 -7.31 0.80
N MET A 75 10.77 -6.57 0.46
CA MET A 75 9.46 -7.14 0.14
C MET A 75 9.49 -7.66 -1.30
N LEU A 76 9.56 -8.98 -1.47
CA LEU A 76 9.47 -9.61 -2.78
C LEU A 76 8.09 -10.22 -2.98
N GLY A 77 7.54 -10.19 -4.20
CA GLY A 77 6.23 -10.78 -4.48
C GLY A 77 6.22 -12.31 -4.62
N GLN A 78 7.20 -13.01 -4.05
CA GLN A 78 7.18 -14.47 -3.87
C GLN A 78 6.29 -14.81 -2.67
N ALA A 79 5.55 -15.92 -2.70
CA ALA A 79 4.67 -16.30 -1.60
C ALA A 79 5.46 -16.79 -0.36
N THR A 80 6.57 -17.50 -0.57
CA THR A 80 7.37 -18.13 0.49
C THR A 80 8.05 -17.09 1.38
N LEU A 81 8.03 -17.31 2.70
CA LEU A 81 8.74 -16.47 3.66
C LEU A 81 10.26 -16.75 3.61
N ALA A 82 11.05 -15.68 3.72
CA ALA A 82 12.50 -15.68 3.76
C ALA A 82 13.00 -14.71 4.84
N PRO A 83 14.25 -14.82 5.32
CA PRO A 83 14.78 -13.96 6.39
C PRO A 83 14.65 -12.45 6.11
N ARG A 84 14.74 -12.05 4.84
CA ARG A 84 14.52 -10.66 4.39
C ARG A 84 13.14 -10.10 4.74
N ASP A 85 12.13 -10.97 4.87
CA ASP A 85 10.77 -10.56 5.23
C ASP A 85 10.69 -10.00 6.65
N ALA A 86 11.59 -10.39 7.56
CA ALA A 86 11.67 -9.80 8.88
C ALA A 86 12.12 -8.33 8.80
N ILE A 87 13.07 -8.02 7.91
CA ILE A 87 13.51 -6.64 7.64
C ILE A 87 12.36 -5.86 6.98
N ALA A 88 11.68 -6.44 6.00
CA ALA A 88 10.51 -5.83 5.37
C ALA A 88 9.42 -5.53 6.40
N LEU A 89 9.15 -6.47 7.32
CA LEU A 89 8.18 -6.30 8.39
C LEU A 89 8.58 -5.17 9.35
N ALA A 90 9.83 -5.12 9.79
CA ALA A 90 10.33 -4.06 10.67
C ALA A 90 10.18 -2.67 10.02
N LYS A 91 10.54 -2.55 8.73
CA LYS A 91 10.35 -1.33 7.93
C LYS A 91 8.86 -0.97 7.80
N MET A 92 8.00 -1.95 7.54
CA MET A 92 6.55 -1.76 7.49
C MET A 92 5.99 -1.26 8.83
N ILE A 93 6.39 -1.85 9.96
CA ILE A 93 5.95 -1.41 11.29
C ILE A 93 6.37 0.04 11.55
N ARG A 94 7.64 0.37 11.25
CA ARG A 94 8.14 1.75 11.38
C ARG A 94 7.35 2.72 10.51
N LEU A 95 7.09 2.36 9.25
CA LEU A 95 6.34 3.19 8.32
C LEU A 95 4.89 3.40 8.79
N VAL A 96 4.20 2.35 9.22
CA VAL A 96 2.83 2.46 9.72
C VAL A 96 2.77 3.34 10.96
N ARG A 97 3.74 3.23 11.88
CA ARG A 97 3.83 4.11 13.06
C ARG A 97 4.10 5.57 12.70
N LEU A 98 4.88 5.82 11.66
CA LEU A 98 5.17 7.18 11.16
C LEU A 98 3.95 7.80 10.48
N VAL A 99 3.33 7.07 9.55
CA VAL A 99 2.19 7.54 8.75
C VAL A 99 0.91 7.63 9.58
N ARG A 100 0.77 6.79 10.62
CA ARG A 100 -0.43 6.64 11.45
C ARG A 100 -1.71 6.52 10.60
N PRO A 101 -1.78 5.57 9.66
CA PRO A 101 -2.93 5.44 8.77
C PRO A 101 -4.19 5.04 9.55
N HIS A 102 -5.34 5.49 9.09
CA HIS A 102 -6.64 4.98 9.57
C HIS A 102 -6.97 3.64 8.93
N VAL A 103 -6.54 3.45 7.67
CA VAL A 103 -6.80 2.24 6.88
C VAL A 103 -5.49 1.71 6.31
N VAL A 104 -5.22 0.41 6.50
CA VAL A 104 -4.21 -0.33 5.73
C VAL A 104 -4.94 -1.28 4.77
N HIS A 105 -4.76 -1.07 3.47
CA HIS A 105 -5.29 -1.93 2.42
C HIS A 105 -4.14 -2.68 1.74
N THR A 106 -4.15 -3.99 1.86
CA THR A 106 -3.09 -4.86 1.35
C THR A 106 -3.57 -5.62 0.12
N HIS A 107 -2.69 -5.77 -0.85
CA HIS A 107 -2.94 -6.48 -2.11
C HIS A 107 -1.88 -7.55 -2.29
N THR A 108 -2.23 -8.72 -2.84
CA THR A 108 -1.33 -9.89 -3.00
C THR A 108 -0.89 -10.57 -1.69
N ALA A 109 -0.50 -11.85 -1.77
CA ALA A 109 -0.26 -12.69 -0.59
C ALA A 109 0.83 -12.13 0.35
N LYS A 110 2.01 -11.74 -0.17
CA LYS A 110 3.14 -11.27 0.64
C LYS A 110 2.83 -9.95 1.35
N ALA A 111 2.41 -8.94 0.59
CA ALA A 111 2.03 -7.65 1.15
C ALA A 111 0.79 -7.78 2.06
N GLY A 112 -0.10 -8.72 1.76
CA GLY A 112 -1.17 -9.17 2.64
C GLY A 112 -0.66 -9.61 4.01
N PHE A 113 0.29 -10.53 4.06
CA PHE A 113 0.86 -10.98 5.33
C PHE A 113 1.59 -9.85 6.07
N LEU A 114 2.59 -9.23 5.44
CA LEU A 114 3.45 -8.21 6.06
C LEU A 114 2.65 -6.98 6.49
N GLY A 115 1.79 -6.47 5.62
CA GLY A 115 1.00 -5.28 5.89
C GLY A 115 -0.01 -5.49 7.01
N ARG A 116 -0.66 -6.66 7.08
CA ARG A 116 -1.60 -6.96 8.18
C ARG A 116 -0.89 -7.12 9.52
N VAL A 117 0.26 -7.77 9.56
CA VAL A 117 1.05 -7.90 10.80
C VAL A 117 1.52 -6.52 11.26
N ALA A 118 2.07 -5.71 10.34
CA ALA A 118 2.51 -4.35 10.66
C ALA A 118 1.37 -3.45 11.15
N ALA A 119 0.20 -3.52 10.51
CA ALA A 119 -0.98 -2.76 10.90
C ALA A 119 -1.46 -3.10 12.31
N ARG A 120 -1.53 -4.40 12.66
CA ARG A 120 -1.91 -4.85 14.00
C ARG A 120 -0.90 -4.42 15.05
N ALA A 121 0.40 -4.57 14.77
CA ALA A 121 1.48 -4.17 15.67
C ALA A 121 1.55 -2.64 15.93
N ALA A 122 0.89 -1.84 15.09
CA ALA A 122 0.81 -0.40 15.21
C ALA A 122 -0.58 0.11 15.61
N GLY A 123 -1.55 -0.78 15.90
CA GLY A 123 -2.90 -0.39 16.33
C GLY A 123 -3.74 0.31 15.25
N VAL A 124 -3.55 -0.04 13.97
CA VAL A 124 -4.34 0.56 12.88
C VAL A 124 -5.82 0.14 13.01
N PRO A 125 -6.77 1.09 12.98
CA PRO A 125 -8.20 0.79 13.19
C PRO A 125 -8.81 -0.14 12.14
N VAL A 126 -8.47 0.06 10.86
CA VAL A 126 -9.08 -0.70 9.75
C VAL A 126 -7.99 -1.37 8.92
N VAL A 127 -8.12 -2.70 8.77
CA VAL A 127 -7.22 -3.51 7.95
C VAL A 127 -8.04 -4.31 6.93
N ARG A 128 -7.70 -4.19 5.65
CA ARG A 128 -8.36 -4.89 4.53
C ARG A 128 -7.34 -5.55 3.61
N HIS A 129 -7.75 -6.66 3.02
CA HIS A 129 -6.95 -7.42 2.06
C HIS A 129 -7.79 -7.77 0.85
N THR A 130 -7.21 -7.66 -0.35
CA THR A 130 -7.79 -8.07 -1.63
C THR A 130 -6.77 -8.77 -2.51
#